data_AF-A0AAX3CPZ9-F1
#
_entry.id   AF-A0AAX3CPZ9-F1
#
_cell.length_a   1.000
_cell.length_b   1.000
_cell.length_c   1.000
_cell.angle_alpha   90.00
_cell.angle_beta   90.00
_cell.angle_gamma   90.00
#
_symmetry.space_group_name_H-M   'P 1'
#
loop_
_entity.id
_entity.type
_entity.pdbx_description
1 polymer ?
#
loop_
_entity_poly.entity_id
_entity_poly.type
_entity_poly.pdbx_seq_one_letter_code
_entity_poly.pdbx_strand_id
1 'polypeptide(L)'
;MKFTLKDYQRDAVHDALANLRKARRYWHNESDKSAFSLTAVTGAGKTVMAAAAFEALFHGDDEFNFDADPGAVVIWFSDDPALNEQTRFRLMEASDRINYNDMVVVEHPFSRRKFQAGKIYFLNTQKFGKKSLLVRGFDDKGGLFEAAPDAQLIRCGIPSRTPSKTRI
;
A
#
# COMPACT_ATOMS: atom_id res chain seq x y z
N MET A 1 -8.71 -10.48 15.07
CA MET A 1 -8.15 -9.57 16.08
C MET A 1 -7.86 -10.25 17.42
N LYS A 2 -6.70 -9.98 18.03
CA LYS A 2 -6.33 -10.47 19.38
C LYS A 2 -6.94 -9.67 20.54
N PHE A 3 -7.37 -8.44 20.27
CA PHE A 3 -8.05 -7.57 21.23
C PHE A 3 -9.47 -7.27 20.76
N THR A 4 -10.42 -7.26 21.69
CA THR A 4 -11.77 -6.74 21.42
C THR A 4 -11.71 -5.21 21.32
N LEU A 5 -12.17 -4.67 20.20
CA LEU A 5 -12.30 -3.23 20.02
C LEU A 5 -13.38 -2.66 20.93
N LYS A 6 -13.09 -1.53 21.58
CA LYS A 6 -14.12 -0.72 22.26
C LYS A 6 -15.03 -0.08 21.23
N ASP A 7 -16.25 0.30 21.62
CA ASP A 7 -17.25 0.86 20.70
C ASP A 7 -16.73 2.03 19.87
N TYR A 8 -16.10 3.03 20.51
CA TYR A 8 -15.50 4.16 19.77
C TYR A 8 -14.39 3.75 18.80
N GLN A 9 -13.67 2.65 19.09
CA GLN A 9 -12.64 2.13 18.20
C GLN A 9 -13.27 1.41 17.02
N ARG A 10 -14.34 0.64 17.27
CA ARG A 10 -15.14 -0.03 16.24
C ARG A 10 -15.73 0.99 15.27
N ASP A 11 -16.34 2.06 15.79
CA ASP A 11 -16.92 3.14 14.97
C ASP A 11 -15.84 3.82 14.12
N ALA A 12 -14.69 4.14 14.71
CA ALA A 12 -13.57 4.75 13.99
C ALA A 12 -13.01 3.85 12.87
N VAL A 13 -12.95 2.53 13.11
CA VAL A 13 -12.52 1.55 12.10
C VAL A 13 -13.57 1.42 11.00
N HIS A 14 -14.84 1.35 11.35
CA HIS A 14 -15.94 1.31 10.39
C HIS A 14 -15.90 2.53 9.44
N ASP A 15 -15.71 3.73 9.99
CA ASP A 15 -15.60 4.96 9.18
C ASP A 15 -14.36 4.97 8.29
N ALA A 16 -13.21 4.50 8.80
CA ALA A 16 -11.98 4.37 8.02
C ALA A 16 -12.17 3.40 6.84
N LEU A 17 -12.78 2.24 7.07
CA LEU A 17 -13.09 1.24 6.04
C LEU A 17 -14.10 1.78 5.02
N ALA A 18 -15.12 2.52 5.46
CA ALA A 18 -16.06 3.18 4.56
C ALA A 18 -15.34 4.19 3.63
N ASN A 19 -14.37 4.94 4.15
CA ASN A 19 -13.55 5.86 3.37
C ASN A 19 -12.59 5.13 2.41
N LEU A 20 -11.99 4.01 2.83
CA LEU A 20 -11.17 3.17 1.94
C LEU A 20 -12.00 2.60 0.79
N ARG A 21 -13.23 2.14 1.05
CA ARG A 21 -14.14 1.66 0.01
C ARG A 21 -14.51 2.76 -0.99
N LYS A 22 -14.75 3.99 -0.51
CA LYS A 22 -14.96 5.17 -1.38
C LYS A 22 -13.72 5.45 -2.24
N ALA A 23 -12.55 5.50 -1.60
CA ALA A 23 -11.27 5.75 -2.27
C ALA A 23 -10.98 4.73 -3.38
N ARG A 24 -11.22 3.45 -3.13
CA ARG A 24 -11.08 2.38 -4.13
C ARG A 24 -11.98 2.62 -5.33
N ARG A 25 -13.25 2.98 -5.13
CA ARG A 25 -14.17 3.29 -6.23
C ARG A 25 -13.72 4.50 -7.04
N TYR A 26 -13.32 5.60 -6.38
CA TYR A 26 -12.85 6.80 -7.08
C TYR A 26 -11.58 6.52 -7.90
N TRP A 27 -10.65 5.73 -7.36
CA TRP A 27 -9.47 5.33 -8.08
C TRP A 27 -9.79 4.51 -9.34
N HIS A 28 -10.66 3.50 -9.24
CA HIS A 28 -10.98 2.64 -10.38
C HIS A 28 -11.86 3.29 -11.44
N ASN A 29 -12.74 4.21 -11.06
CA ASN A 29 -13.67 4.85 -11.99
C ASN A 29 -13.08 6.10 -12.64
N GLU A 30 -12.35 6.91 -11.86
CA GLU A 30 -12.00 8.29 -12.22
C GLU A 30 -10.48 8.56 -12.12
N SER A 31 -9.67 7.60 -11.62
CA SER A 31 -8.25 7.79 -11.29
C SER A 31 -8.00 8.86 -10.22
N ASP A 32 -9.02 9.11 -9.40
CA ASP A 32 -8.98 10.15 -8.38
C ASP A 32 -8.31 9.68 -7.09
N LYS A 33 -7.44 10.54 -6.55
CA LYS A 33 -6.71 10.28 -5.30
C LYS A 33 -7.52 10.78 -4.12
N SER A 34 -7.69 9.93 -3.11
CA SER A 34 -8.43 10.24 -1.89
C SER A 34 -7.51 10.35 -0.68
N ALA A 35 -7.88 11.20 0.26
CA ALA A 35 -7.23 11.31 1.56
C ALA A 35 -8.28 11.49 2.65
N PHE A 36 -8.05 10.86 3.81
CA PHE A 36 -8.85 11.04 5.02
C PHE A 36 -7.94 10.92 6.23
N SER A 37 -8.38 11.45 7.38
CA SER A 37 -7.64 11.40 8.63
C SER A 37 -8.44 10.64 9.69
N LEU A 38 -7.78 9.72 10.39
CA LEU A 38 -8.29 9.16 11.64
C LEU A 38 -7.66 9.93 12.80
N THR A 39 -8.47 10.74 13.49
CA THR A 39 -8.05 11.52 14.65
C THR A 39 -8.40 10.78 15.93
N ALA A 40 -7.39 10.43 16.73
CA ALA A 40 -7.59 9.94 18.08
C ALA A 40 -6.47 10.44 19.01
N VAL A 41 -6.79 10.64 20.29
CA VAL A 41 -5.79 11.05 21.29
C VAL A 41 -4.70 9.97 21.47
N THR A 42 -3.52 10.34 21.95
CA THR A 42 -2.47 9.38 22.28
C THR A 42 -2.96 8.44 23.38
N GLY A 43 -2.68 7.14 23.25
CA GLY A 43 -3.21 6.11 24.16
C GLY A 43 -4.62 5.59 23.83
N ALA A 44 -5.36 6.21 22.88
CA ALA A 44 -6.68 5.74 22.47
C ALA A 44 -6.68 4.43 21.64
N GLY A 45 -5.50 3.88 21.34
CA GLY A 45 -5.38 2.65 20.57
C GLY A 45 -5.37 2.83 19.04
N LYS A 46 -4.82 3.94 18.52
CA LYS A 46 -4.67 4.18 17.07
C LYS A 46 -4.05 2.99 16.33
N THR A 47 -3.01 2.39 16.88
CA THR A 47 -2.35 1.23 16.28
C THR A 47 -3.24 -0.01 16.27
N VAL A 48 -4.08 -0.20 17.30
CA VAL A 48 -5.05 -1.31 17.35
C VAL A 48 -6.14 -1.10 16.31
N MET A 49 -6.65 0.13 16.17
CA MET A 49 -7.59 0.49 15.10
C MET A 49 -6.97 0.25 13.71
N ALA A 50 -5.71 0.64 13.52
CA ALA A 50 -5.01 0.42 12.25
C ALA A 50 -4.84 -1.09 11.94
N ALA A 51 -4.51 -1.91 12.94
CA ALA A 51 -4.45 -3.36 12.78
C ALA A 51 -5.81 -3.93 12.30
N ALA A 52 -6.91 -3.53 12.94
CA ALA A 52 -8.25 -3.96 12.54
C ALA A 52 -8.61 -3.53 11.11
N ALA A 53 -8.30 -2.28 10.75
CA ALA A 53 -8.52 -1.79 9.39
C ALA A 53 -7.68 -2.56 8.35
N PHE A 54 -6.44 -2.91 8.68
CA PHE A 54 -5.58 -3.71 7.79
C PHE A 54 -6.04 -5.16 7.68
N GLU A 55 -6.50 -5.78 8.76
CA GLU A 55 -7.09 -7.13 8.70
C GLU A 55 -8.29 -7.17 7.76
N ALA A 56 -9.23 -6.23 7.92
CA ALA A 56 -10.39 -6.11 7.06
C ALA A 56 -9.96 -5.80 5.60
N LEU A 57 -8.96 -4.94 5.41
CA LEU A 57 -8.46 -4.62 4.07
C LEU A 57 -7.89 -5.84 3.34
N PHE A 58 -7.12 -6.69 4.01
CA PHE A 58 -6.45 -7.83 3.38
C PHE A 58 -7.29 -9.10 3.33
N HIS A 59 -8.16 -9.32 4.31
CA HIS A 59 -8.86 -10.59 4.48
C HIS A 59 -10.38 -10.46 4.48
N GLY A 60 -10.90 -9.24 4.37
CA GLY A 60 -12.31 -8.96 4.55
C GLY A 60 -12.75 -9.12 6.00
N ASP A 61 -13.90 -8.56 6.30
CA ASP A 61 -14.49 -8.62 7.63
C ASP A 61 -16.02 -8.53 7.56
N ASP A 62 -16.69 -9.57 8.05
CA ASP A 62 -18.15 -9.66 8.03
C ASP A 62 -18.81 -8.68 9.00
N GLU A 63 -18.15 -8.37 10.13
CA GLU A 63 -18.66 -7.40 11.12
C GLU A 63 -18.71 -5.99 10.52
N PHE A 64 -17.68 -5.62 9.77
CA PHE A 64 -17.63 -4.34 9.06
C PHE A 64 -18.28 -4.36 7.68
N ASN A 65 -18.81 -5.52 7.23
CA ASN A 65 -19.36 -5.72 5.88
C ASN A 65 -18.39 -5.20 4.80
N PHE A 66 -17.14 -5.64 4.89
CA PHE A 66 -16.04 -5.17 4.04
C PHE A 66 -15.39 -6.35 3.29
N ASP A 67 -15.39 -6.29 1.96
CA ASP A 67 -14.70 -7.27 1.12
C ASP A 67 -13.19 -7.01 1.10
N ALA A 68 -12.40 -8.08 1.17
CA ALA A 68 -10.96 -8.01 0.99
C ALA A 68 -10.59 -7.31 -0.33
N ASP A 69 -9.50 -6.55 -0.32
CA ASP A 69 -8.89 -6.02 -1.54
C ASP A 69 -7.62 -6.82 -1.90
N PRO A 70 -7.68 -7.70 -2.93
CA PRO A 70 -6.54 -8.51 -3.35
C PRO A 70 -5.36 -7.69 -3.87
N GLY A 71 -5.58 -6.44 -4.26
CA GLY A 71 -4.56 -5.53 -4.78
C GLY A 71 -3.97 -4.60 -3.71
N ALA A 72 -4.43 -4.67 -2.46
CA ALA A 72 -4.05 -3.72 -1.43
C ALA A 72 -2.56 -3.79 -1.09
N VAL A 73 -1.94 -2.61 -0.99
CA VAL A 73 -0.59 -2.42 -0.46
C VAL A 73 -0.69 -1.31 0.59
N VAL A 74 -0.17 -1.56 1.79
CA VAL A 74 -0.11 -0.55 2.84
C VAL A 74 1.31 -0.01 2.92
N ILE A 75 1.43 1.31 2.90
CA ILE A 75 2.68 2.02 3.18
C ILE A 75 2.53 2.71 4.53
N TRP A 76 3.30 2.25 5.51
CA TRP A 76 3.44 2.89 6.81
C TRP A 76 4.69 3.78 6.81
N PHE A 77 4.55 5.01 7.28
CA PHE A 77 5.61 6.01 7.18
C PHE A 77 5.83 6.72 8.50
N SER A 78 7.09 6.78 8.95
CA SER A 78 7.54 7.52 10.13
C SER A 78 8.89 8.18 9.87
N ASP A 79 9.23 9.21 10.62
CA ASP A 79 10.54 9.86 10.65
C ASP A 79 11.57 9.12 11.51
N ASP A 80 11.14 8.31 12.47
CA ASP A 80 12.00 7.57 13.39
C ASP A 80 11.98 6.06 13.08
N PRO A 81 13.13 5.43 12.73
CA PRO A 81 13.22 3.99 12.56
C PRO A 81 12.78 3.19 13.79
N ALA A 82 13.02 3.70 15.00
CA ALA A 82 12.62 3.03 16.23
C ALA A 82 11.09 3.01 16.39
N LEU A 83 10.40 4.08 15.97
CA LEU A 83 8.94 4.13 15.96
C LEU A 83 8.33 3.14 14.95
N ASN A 84 9.00 2.89 13.81
CA ASN A 84 8.57 1.86 12.87
C ASN A 84 8.63 0.47 13.50
N GLU A 85 9.74 0.11 14.14
CA GLU A 85 9.87 -1.22 14.77
C GLU A 85 8.89 -1.38 15.94
N GLN A 86 8.73 -0.34 16.76
CA GLN A 86 7.74 -0.33 17.84
C GLN A 86 6.32 -0.51 17.29
N THR A 87 5.95 0.23 16.24
CA THR A 87 4.60 0.14 15.65
C THR A 87 4.37 -1.22 15.02
N ARG A 88 5.37 -1.76 14.32
CA ARG A 88 5.33 -3.10 13.75
C ARG A 88 5.08 -4.16 14.83
N PHE A 89 5.79 -4.09 15.95
CA PHE A 89 5.56 -4.98 17.08
C PHE A 89 4.13 -4.85 17.63
N ARG A 90 3.63 -3.62 17.80
CA ARG A 90 2.25 -3.37 18.28
C ARG A 90 1.18 -3.89 17.31
N LEU A 91 1.40 -3.78 16.00
CA LEU A 91 0.51 -4.36 14.99
C LEU A 91 0.49 -5.88 15.09
N MET A 92 1.66 -6.53 15.26
CA MET A 92 1.77 -7.98 15.47
C MET A 92 1.08 -8.45 16.76
N GLU A 93 1.14 -7.65 17.83
CA GLU A 93 0.45 -7.96 19.09
C GLU A 93 -1.07 -7.81 18.98
N ALA A 94 -1.56 -6.88 18.16
CA ALA A 94 -2.99 -6.62 18.00
C ALA A 94 -3.68 -7.54 16.99
N SER A 95 -2.97 -7.94 15.96
CA SER A 95 -3.48 -8.75 14.86
C SER A 95 -3.22 -10.25 15.07
N ASP A 96 -4.17 -11.08 14.69
CA ASP A 96 -4.05 -12.54 14.56
C ASP A 96 -4.03 -12.98 13.09
N ARG A 97 -4.48 -12.14 12.15
CA ARG A 97 -4.57 -12.49 10.73
C ARG A 97 -3.43 -11.93 9.87
N ILE A 98 -2.65 -10.96 10.35
CA ILE A 98 -1.52 -10.40 9.61
C ILE A 98 -0.23 -11.15 9.98
N ASN A 99 0.43 -11.74 8.97
CA ASN A 99 1.67 -12.46 9.19
C ASN A 99 2.88 -11.51 9.32
N TYR A 100 3.84 -11.91 10.14
CA TYR A 100 5.12 -11.20 10.29
C TYR A 100 5.86 -11.00 8.96
N ASN A 101 5.81 -11.99 8.07
CA ASN A 101 6.48 -11.96 6.76
C ASN A 101 5.87 -10.94 5.78
N ASP A 102 4.65 -10.50 6.04
CA ASP A 102 3.95 -9.49 5.24
C ASP A 102 4.23 -8.07 5.75
N MET A 103 4.89 -7.93 6.91
CA MET A 103 5.37 -6.67 7.47
C MET A 103 6.84 -6.44 7.14
N VAL A 104 7.10 -5.62 6.12
CA VAL A 104 8.43 -5.42 5.54
C VAL A 104 8.99 -4.06 5.93
N VAL A 105 10.10 -4.04 6.67
CA VAL A 105 10.88 -2.82 6.86
C VAL A 105 11.70 -2.57 5.59
N VAL A 106 11.46 -1.44 4.93
CA VAL A 106 12.16 -1.10 3.69
C VAL A 106 13.49 -0.47 4.02
N GLU A 107 14.60 -1.20 3.83
CA GLU A 107 15.97 -0.67 3.97
C GLU A 107 16.46 0.02 2.69
N HIS A 108 17.53 0.81 2.80
CA HIS A 108 18.19 1.40 1.63
C HIS A 108 19.33 0.49 1.16
N PRO A 109 19.48 0.25 -0.16
CA PRO A 109 18.62 0.70 -1.27
C PRO A 109 17.39 -0.21 -1.46
N PHE A 110 16.26 0.38 -1.86
CA PHE A 110 15.10 -0.42 -2.28
C PHE A 110 15.28 -0.90 -3.72
N SER A 111 15.53 -2.20 -3.89
CA SER A 111 15.91 -2.80 -5.17
C SER A 111 14.74 -3.35 -5.99
N ARG A 112 13.49 -3.15 -5.56
CA ARG A 112 12.31 -3.69 -6.24
C ARG A 112 11.60 -2.62 -7.06
N ARG A 113 11.11 -3.00 -8.24
CA ARG A 113 10.34 -2.09 -9.13
C ARG A 113 8.94 -1.76 -8.62
N LYS A 114 8.30 -2.68 -7.89
CA LYS A 114 6.92 -2.53 -7.38
C LYS A 114 6.79 -3.18 -6.01
N PHE A 115 5.91 -2.63 -5.19
CA PHE A 115 5.45 -3.26 -3.96
C PHE A 115 4.52 -4.43 -4.28
N GLN A 116 4.55 -5.46 -3.42
CA GLN A 116 3.70 -6.65 -3.55
C GLN A 116 2.40 -6.43 -2.79
N ALA A 117 1.28 -6.86 -3.37
CA ALA A 117 -0.02 -6.85 -2.70
C ALA A 117 -0.01 -7.72 -1.43
N GLY A 118 -0.89 -7.40 -0.49
CA GLY A 118 -1.02 -8.10 0.79
C GLY A 118 0.07 -7.75 1.82
N LYS A 119 0.85 -6.69 1.59
CA LYS A 119 1.98 -6.33 2.46
C LYS A 119 1.89 -4.93 3.04
N ILE A 120 2.48 -4.80 4.22
CA ILE A 120 2.68 -3.54 4.95
C ILE A 120 4.16 -3.17 4.89
N TYR A 121 4.48 -2.07 4.22
CA TYR A 121 5.84 -1.58 4.07
C TYR A 121 6.11 -0.43 5.04
N PHE A 122 7.08 -0.59 5.93
CA PHE A 122 7.52 0.44 6.86
C PHE A 122 8.67 1.24 6.25
N LEU A 123 8.43 2.53 6.01
CA LEU A 123 9.37 3.45 5.40
C LEU A 123 9.77 4.56 6.38
N ASN A 124 10.99 5.08 6.17
CA ASN A 124 11.50 6.23 6.92
C ASN A 124 11.51 7.48 6.03
N THR A 125 11.10 8.64 6.54
CA THR A 125 11.06 9.93 5.80
C THR A 125 12.38 10.35 5.19
N GLN A 126 13.49 10.00 5.81
CA GLN A 126 14.84 10.27 5.30
C GLN A 126 15.11 9.53 3.97
N LYS A 127 14.32 8.50 3.67
CA LYS A 127 14.36 7.73 2.41
C LYS A 127 13.60 8.39 1.26
N PHE A 128 13.02 9.58 1.45
CA PHE A 128 12.36 10.38 0.41
C PHE A 128 13.06 11.71 0.09
N GLY A 129 14.27 11.93 0.58
CA GLY A 129 15.08 13.09 0.16
C GLY A 129 15.27 13.09 -1.36
N LYS A 130 15.40 14.28 -1.98
CA LYS A 130 15.53 14.50 -3.45
C LYS A 130 16.57 13.61 -4.19
N LYS A 131 17.44 12.91 -3.46
CA LYS A 131 18.46 11.98 -3.96
C LYS A 131 18.04 10.49 -3.92
N SER A 132 16.89 10.15 -3.35
CA SER A 132 16.46 8.76 -3.18
C SER A 132 15.83 8.17 -4.44
N LEU A 133 16.21 6.92 -4.74
CA LEU A 133 15.68 6.12 -5.85
C LEU A 133 14.17 5.85 -5.76
N LEU A 134 13.57 6.00 -4.56
CA LEU A 134 12.13 5.84 -4.34
C LEU A 134 11.30 7.02 -4.91
N VAL A 135 11.90 8.20 -5.10
CA VAL A 135 11.20 9.42 -5.55
C VAL A 135 11.46 9.73 -7.02
N ARG A 136 12.59 9.27 -7.56
CA ARG A 136 12.96 9.59 -8.94
C ARG A 136 12.08 8.89 -9.99
N GLY A 137 11.36 7.84 -9.61
CA GLY A 137 10.84 6.91 -10.61
C GLY A 137 12.01 6.22 -11.32
N PHE A 138 11.78 5.03 -11.84
CA PHE A 138 12.71 4.49 -12.82
C PHE A 138 12.52 5.32 -14.10
N ASP A 139 13.39 6.32 -14.31
CA ASP A 139 13.59 6.87 -15.64
C ASP A 139 14.17 5.73 -16.49
N ASP A 140 13.34 5.15 -17.36
CA ASP A 140 13.72 4.19 -18.40
C ASP A 140 14.58 4.89 -19.46
N LYS A 141 15.76 5.36 -19.06
CA LYS A 141 16.76 5.99 -19.91
C LYS A 141 18.14 5.47 -19.54
N GLY A 142 18.53 4.39 -20.23
CA GLY A 142 19.93 4.03 -20.42
C GLY A 142 20.29 2.72 -19.74
N GLY A 143 20.47 1.68 -20.56
CA GLY A 143 20.71 0.33 -20.11
C GLY A 143 22.04 0.16 -19.38
N LEU A 144 22.03 -0.74 -18.41
CA LEU A 144 23.15 -1.64 -18.13
C LEU A 144 22.71 -2.70 -17.09
N PHE A 145 21.76 -3.57 -17.43
CA PHE A 145 21.68 -4.87 -16.76
C PHE A 145 21.30 -5.93 -17.78
N GLU A 146 22.20 -6.89 -17.83
CA GLU A 146 22.29 -8.05 -18.70
C GLU A 146 20.96 -8.82 -18.78
N ALA A 147 20.61 -9.21 -20.01
CA ALA A 147 19.40 -9.94 -20.30
C ALA A 147 19.39 -11.29 -19.55
N ALA A 148 18.44 -11.46 -18.64
CA ALA A 148 18.02 -12.80 -18.25
C ALA A 148 17.26 -13.40 -19.45
N PRO A 149 17.62 -14.61 -19.92
CA PRO A 149 16.80 -15.32 -20.89
C PRO A 149 15.48 -15.70 -20.19
N ASP A 150 14.43 -15.98 -20.95
CA ASP A 150 13.16 -16.56 -20.49
C ASP A 150 12.02 -15.60 -20.13
N ALA A 151 12.04 -14.35 -20.64
CA ALA A 151 10.83 -13.55 -20.78
C ALA A 151 10.23 -13.74 -22.18
N GLN A 152 9.46 -14.82 -22.36
CA GLN A 152 8.70 -15.06 -23.58
C GLN A 152 7.61 -13.96 -23.71
N LEU A 153 7.87 -13.02 -24.62
CA LEU A 153 6.99 -11.91 -24.98
C LEU A 153 5.66 -12.43 -25.53
N ILE A 154 4.60 -12.38 -24.72
CA ILE A 154 3.23 -12.31 -25.25
C ILE A 154 3.05 -10.90 -25.82
N ARG A 155 3.37 -10.75 -27.11
CA ARG A 155 3.02 -9.58 -27.91
C ARG A 155 1.50 -9.59 -28.15
N CYS A 156 0.77 -8.76 -27.42
CA CYS A 156 -0.57 -8.36 -27.85
C CYS A 156 -0.42 -7.48 -29.09
N GLY A 157 -0.79 -8.03 -30.26
CA GLY A 157 -0.69 -7.35 -31.55
C GLY A 157 -1.74 -6.26 -31.68
N ILE A 158 -1.27 -5.00 -31.73
CA ILE A 158 -2.06 -3.87 -32.24
C ILE A 158 -1.49 -3.54 -33.63
N PRO A 159 -2.27 -3.65 -34.72
CA PRO A 159 -1.79 -3.29 -36.05
C PRO A 159 -1.65 -1.77 -36.17
N SER A 160 -0.45 -1.31 -36.52
CA SER A 160 -0.13 0.08 -36.81
C SER A 160 -0.80 0.52 -38.12
N ARG A 161 -1.72 1.50 -38.03
CA ARG A 161 -2.17 2.27 -39.20
C ARG A 161 -1.19 3.42 -39.44
N THR A 162 -0.55 3.42 -40.60
CA THR A 162 0.23 4.54 -41.13
C THR A 162 -0.68 5.69 -41.58
N PRO A 163 -0.34 6.97 -41.34
CA PRO A 163 -1.08 8.07 -41.91
C PRO A 163 -0.63 8.33 -43.36
N SER A 164 -1.57 8.19 -44.29
CA SER A 164 -1.45 8.68 -45.66
C SER A 164 -1.28 10.21 -45.65
N LYS A 165 -0.17 10.71 -46.21
CA LYS A 165 -0.04 12.11 -46.57
C LYS A 165 -0.85 12.36 -47.84
N THR A 166 -1.86 13.21 -47.75
CA THR A 166 -2.46 13.84 -48.92
C THR A 166 -2.71 15.31 -48.62
N ARG A 167 -1.97 16.18 -49.31
CA ARG A 167 -2.36 17.58 -49.55
C ARG A 167 -1.77 18.00 -50.89
N ILE A 168 -2.70 18.32 -51.81
CA ILE A 168 -2.61 19.10 -53.05
C ILE A 168 -1.61 18.59 -54.09
#